data_AF-A0A7L2ST58-F1
#
_entry.id   AF-A0A7L2ST58-F1
#
_cell.length_a   1.000
_cell.length_b   1.000
_cell.length_c   1.000
_cell.angle_alpha   90.00
_cell.angle_beta   90.00
_cell.angle_gamma   90.00
#
_symmetry.space_group_name_H-M   'P 1'
#
loop_
_entity.id
_entity.type
_entity.pdbx_description
1 polymer ?
#
loop_
_entity_poly.entity_id
_entity_poly.type
_entity_poly.pdbx_seq_one_letter_code
_entity_poly.pdbx_strand_id
1 'polypeptide(L)'
;RDELKRHYNLGQYWVEVEMEDLASFDEDLADYLYKQPAEHLQLLEEAAKEVADEVTRPRPSGEETLQDIQVMLRSDANAANIRSLKSDQMSHLVKIPGIVIAATPVRAKATRITIQCRSCRNTISNIAVRPGLEGYALPRKCNT
;
A
#
# COMPACT_ATOMS: atom_id res chain seq x y z
N ARG A 1 -11.09 14.22 2.12
CA ARG A 1 -11.32 14.67 0.71
C ARG A 1 -10.48 15.89 0.37
N ASP A 2 -10.54 16.97 1.15
CA ASP A 2 -9.77 18.19 0.86
C ASP A 2 -8.25 17.98 0.94
N GLU A 3 -7.80 17.20 1.92
CA GLU A 3 -6.38 16.82 2.05
C GLU A 3 -5.87 16.08 0.82
N LEU A 4 -6.63 15.08 0.36
CA LEU A 4 -6.32 14.29 -0.85
C LEU A 4 -6.19 15.20 -2.08
N LYS A 5 -7.13 16.14 -2.27
CA LYS A 5 -7.08 17.12 -3.37
C LYS A 5 -5.84 18.00 -3.29
N ARG A 6 -5.53 18.49 -2.10
CA ARG A 6 -4.39 19.38 -1.86
C ARG A 6 -3.07 18.66 -2.13
N HIS A 7 -2.89 17.46 -1.57
CA HIS A 7 -1.68 16.66 -1.78
C HIS A 7 -1.51 16.29 -3.26
N TYR A 8 -2.59 15.87 -3.93
CA TYR A 8 -2.56 15.53 -5.35
C TYR A 8 -2.09 16.72 -6.22
N ASN A 9 -2.66 17.91 -5.99
CA ASN A 9 -2.27 19.12 -6.73
C ASN A 9 -0.83 19.58 -6.45
N LEU A 10 -0.24 19.15 -5.33
CA LEU A 10 1.16 19.40 -4.97
C LEU A 10 2.12 18.32 -5.49
N GLY A 11 1.61 17.31 -6.22
CA GLY A 11 2.38 16.14 -6.64
C GLY A 11 2.78 15.21 -5.48
N GLN A 12 2.09 15.33 -4.34
CA GLN A 12 2.25 14.47 -3.18
C GLN A 12 1.16 13.40 -3.23
N TYR A 13 1.51 12.15 -3.54
CA TYR A 13 0.53 11.07 -3.73
C TYR A 13 0.37 10.22 -2.46
N TRP A 14 0.06 10.88 -1.34
CA TRP A 14 -0.16 10.20 -0.07
C TRP A 14 -1.24 10.89 0.78
N VAL A 15 -1.85 10.12 1.66
CA VAL A 15 -2.82 10.62 2.66
C VAL A 15 -2.59 9.91 3.99
N GLU A 16 -2.76 10.64 5.09
CA GLU A 16 -2.71 10.08 6.44
C GLU A 16 -4.14 9.83 6.93
N VAL A 17 -4.42 8.64 7.45
CA VAL A 17 -5.72 8.23 7.96
C VAL A 17 -5.57 7.81 9.42
N GLU A 18 -6.41 8.37 10.27
CA GLU A 18 -6.44 8.06 11.70
C GLU A 18 -7.33 6.84 11.97
N MET A 19 -6.82 5.87 12.74
CA MET A 19 -7.53 4.63 13.04
C MET A 19 -8.76 4.87 13.92
N GLU A 20 -8.68 5.86 14.81
CA GLU A 20 -9.74 6.27 15.72
C GLU A 20 -10.94 6.85 14.95
N ASP A 21 -10.66 7.62 13.90
CA ASP A 21 -11.69 8.13 12.98
C ASP A 21 -12.38 6.99 12.24
N LEU A 22 -11.61 6.02 11.76
CA LEU A 22 -12.14 4.84 11.07
C LEU A 22 -13.06 4.03 12.00
N ALA A 23 -12.62 3.78 13.23
CA ALA A 23 -13.40 3.06 14.24
C ALA A 23 -14.68 3.81 14.65
N SER A 24 -14.65 5.15 14.64
CA SER A 24 -15.83 5.97 14.93
C SER A 24 -16.88 5.94 13.82
N PHE A 25 -16.44 5.71 12.57
CA PHE A 25 -17.31 5.58 11.41
C PHE A 25 -17.89 4.17 11.29
N ASP A 26 -17.01 3.16 11.37
CA ASP A 26 -17.36 1.74 11.27
C ASP A 26 -16.36 0.89 12.08
N GLU A 27 -16.86 0.29 13.16
CA GLU A 27 -16.08 -0.53 14.08
C GLU A 27 -15.59 -1.83 13.42
N ASP A 28 -16.43 -2.43 12.55
CA ASP A 28 -16.10 -3.70 11.89
C ASP A 28 -14.93 -3.51 10.91
N LEU A 29 -14.94 -2.38 10.17
CA LEU A 29 -13.88 -2.05 9.23
C LEU A 29 -12.53 -1.82 9.93
N ALA A 30 -12.55 -1.14 11.08
CA ALA A 30 -11.36 -0.94 11.89
C ALA A 30 -10.81 -2.28 12.41
N ASP A 31 -11.67 -3.18 12.91
CA ASP A 31 -11.28 -4.51 13.37
C ASP A 31 -10.66 -5.37 12.26
N TYR A 32 -11.25 -5.34 11.05
CA TYR A 32 -10.68 -6.01 9.88
C TYR A 32 -9.30 -5.47 9.50
N LEU A 33 -9.10 -4.15 9.56
CA LEU A 33 -7.82 -3.52 9.28
C LEU A 33 -6.75 -3.90 10.32
N TYR A 34 -7.14 -4.06 11.60
CA TYR A 34 -6.23 -4.55 12.65
C TYR A 34 -5.83 -6.02 12.47
N LYS A 35 -6.78 -6.88 12.07
CA LYS A 35 -6.58 -8.33 11.93
C LYS A 35 -5.89 -8.73 10.62
N GLN A 36 -6.24 -8.08 9.51
CA GLN A 36 -5.77 -8.42 8.17
C GLN A 36 -5.33 -7.17 7.37
N PRO A 37 -4.35 -6.39 7.87
CA PRO A 37 -3.91 -5.15 7.24
C PRO A 37 -3.41 -5.34 5.81
N ALA A 38 -2.81 -6.49 5.49
CA ALA A 38 -2.19 -6.72 4.18
C ALA A 38 -3.21 -6.75 3.01
N GLU A 39 -4.43 -7.20 3.26
CA GLU A 39 -5.50 -7.27 2.27
C GLU A 39 -6.35 -5.99 2.29
N HIS A 40 -6.74 -5.53 3.49
CA HIS A 40 -7.61 -4.36 3.62
C HIS A 40 -6.91 -3.04 3.28
N LEU A 41 -5.60 -2.92 3.49
CA LEU A 41 -4.86 -1.72 3.09
C LEU A 41 -4.85 -1.54 1.57
N GLN A 42 -4.77 -2.64 0.79
CA GLN A 42 -4.81 -2.56 -0.68
C GLN A 42 -6.17 -2.05 -1.15
N LEU A 43 -7.26 -2.55 -0.57
CA LEU A 43 -8.62 -2.07 -0.87
C LEU A 43 -8.79 -0.58 -0.51
N LEU A 44 -8.18 -0.14 0.60
CA LEU A 44 -8.22 1.25 1.02
C LEU A 44 -7.44 2.18 0.05
N GLU A 45 -6.28 1.73 -0.45
CA GLU A 45 -5.51 2.46 -1.46
C GLU A 45 -6.24 2.52 -2.81
N GLU A 46 -6.91 1.44 -3.21
CA GLU A 46 -7.76 1.42 -4.42
C GLU A 46 -8.93 2.41 -4.29
N ALA A 47 -9.63 2.41 -3.15
CA ALA A 47 -10.71 3.35 -2.89
C ALA A 47 -10.21 4.80 -2.84
N ALA A 48 -9.05 5.05 -2.22
CA ALA A 48 -8.44 6.38 -2.20
C ALA A 48 -8.11 6.89 -3.61
N LYS A 49 -7.64 5.99 -4.47
CA LYS A 49 -7.36 6.29 -5.89
C LYS A 49 -8.63 6.66 -6.67
N GLU A 50 -9.73 5.94 -6.46
CA GLU A 50 -11.03 6.26 -7.09
C GLU A 50 -11.54 7.63 -6.63
N VAL A 51 -11.50 7.90 -5.31
CA VAL A 51 -11.94 9.20 -4.76
C VAL A 51 -11.05 10.35 -5.25
N ALA A 52 -9.74 10.13 -5.41
CA ALA A 52 -8.85 11.14 -5.97
C ALA A 52 -9.21 11.47 -7.43
N ASP A 53 -9.61 10.49 -8.22
CA ASP A 53 -10.05 10.73 -9.60
C ASP A 53 -11.29 11.64 -9.64
N GLU A 54 -12.29 11.34 -8.80
CA GLU A 54 -13.52 12.15 -8.71
C GLU A 54 -13.24 13.60 -8.31
N VAL A 55 -12.35 13.80 -7.33
CA VAL A 55 -12.11 15.12 -6.70
C VAL A 55 -11.16 16.01 -7.51
N THR A 56 -10.26 15.42 -8.30
CA THR A 56 -9.27 16.15 -9.11
C THR A 56 -9.77 16.51 -10.50
N ARG A 57 -10.95 16.02 -10.89
CA ARG A 57 -11.55 16.32 -12.20
C ARG A 57 -12.13 17.75 -12.26
N PRO A 58 -11.91 18.51 -13.36
CA PRO A 58 -11.07 18.23 -14.52
C PRO A 58 -9.57 18.52 -14.26
N ARG A 59 -8.72 17.59 -14.67
CA ARG A 59 -7.25 17.72 -14.55
C ARG A 59 -6.68 18.57 -15.71
N PRO A 60 -5.63 19.37 -15.47
CA PRO A 60 -4.97 20.14 -16.52
C PRO A 60 -4.33 19.22 -17.59
N SER A 61 -4.26 19.70 -18.85
CA SER A 61 -3.60 18.95 -19.94
C SER A 61 -2.15 18.64 -19.58
N GLY A 62 -1.83 17.36 -19.42
CA GLY A 62 -0.50 16.87 -19.04
C GLY A 62 -0.53 15.82 -17.92
N GLU A 63 -1.56 15.82 -17.07
CA GLU A 63 -1.71 14.91 -15.91
C GLU A 63 -2.94 13.99 -16.05
N GLU A 64 -3.16 13.45 -17.25
CA GLU A 64 -4.28 12.54 -17.50
C GLU A 64 -4.08 11.18 -16.82
N THR A 65 -2.82 10.77 -16.59
CA THR A 65 -2.49 9.50 -15.95
C THR A 65 -2.64 9.60 -14.43
N LEU A 66 -3.65 8.89 -13.91
CA LEU A 66 -3.90 8.80 -12.48
C LEU A 66 -2.76 8.06 -11.78
N GLN A 67 -2.11 8.72 -10.84
CA GLN A 67 -1.05 8.11 -10.02
C GLN A 67 -1.65 7.23 -8.91
N ASP A 68 -0.85 6.26 -8.45
CA ASP A 68 -1.18 5.45 -7.27
C ASP A 68 -1.01 6.29 -6.01
N ILE A 69 -1.87 6.06 -5.01
CA ILE A 69 -1.90 6.85 -3.77
C ILE A 69 -1.51 5.93 -2.62
N GLN A 70 -0.52 6.36 -1.85
CA GLN A 70 -0.09 5.64 -0.66
C GLN A 70 -0.92 6.08 0.54
N VAL A 71 -1.58 5.13 1.20
CA VAL A 71 -2.32 5.41 2.43
C VAL A 71 -1.42 5.11 3.63
N MET A 72 -1.26 6.09 4.51
CA MET A 72 -0.51 5.95 5.76
C MET A 72 -1.49 5.92 6.92
N LEU A 73 -1.28 4.98 7.85
CA LEU A 73 -2.13 4.84 9.02
C LEU A 73 -1.46 5.47 10.23
N ARG A 74 -2.21 6.28 10.96
CA ARG A 74 -1.83 6.82 12.26
C ARG A 74 -2.81 6.35 13.31
N SER A 75 -2.29 6.10 14.52
CA SER A 75 -3.12 5.78 15.67
C SER A 75 -2.48 6.34 16.93
N ASP A 76 -3.32 6.79 17.85
CA ASP A 76 -2.96 7.28 19.17
C ASP A 76 -2.99 6.16 20.24
N ALA A 77 -3.27 4.91 19.83
CA ALA A 77 -3.22 3.73 20.70
C ALA A 77 -1.87 3.55 21.43
N ASN A 78 -1.91 2.84 22.56
CA ASN A 78 -0.73 2.54 23.36
C ASN A 78 0.27 1.69 22.57
N ALA A 79 1.53 2.11 22.57
CA ALA A 79 2.59 1.38 21.87
C ALA A 79 3.03 0.14 22.67
N ALA A 80 3.13 -1.00 21.98
CA ALA A 80 3.63 -2.25 22.54
C ALA A 80 5.17 -2.25 22.59
N ASN A 81 5.75 -2.92 23.59
CA ASN A 81 7.20 -3.08 23.66
C ASN A 81 7.66 -4.11 22.62
N ILE A 82 8.84 -3.92 22.02
CA ILE A 82 9.43 -4.91 21.12
C ILE A 82 9.57 -6.30 21.77
N ARG A 83 9.80 -6.34 23.09
CA ARG A 83 9.90 -7.59 23.87
C ARG A 83 8.57 -8.33 24.04
N SER A 84 7.44 -7.65 23.82
CA SER A 84 6.11 -8.26 23.88
C SER A 84 5.64 -8.81 22.53
N LEU A 85 6.41 -8.63 21.45
CA LEU A 85 6.08 -9.26 20.16
C LEU A 85 6.23 -10.78 20.26
N LYS A 86 5.12 -11.48 20.06
CA LYS A 86 4.99 -12.94 20.08
C LYS A 86 4.30 -13.40 18.79
N SER A 87 4.29 -14.71 18.55
CA SER A 87 3.76 -15.30 17.31
C SER A 87 2.26 -15.09 17.11
N ASP A 88 1.52 -14.81 18.17
CA ASP A 88 0.10 -14.43 18.12
C ASP A 88 -0.13 -13.10 17.39
N GLN A 89 0.84 -12.18 17.43
CA GLN A 89 0.79 -10.89 16.74
C GLN A 89 1.27 -10.96 15.27
N MET A 90 1.53 -12.18 14.77
CA MET A 90 1.91 -12.36 13.37
C MET A 90 0.74 -11.91 12.46
N SER A 91 1.06 -11.21 11.38
CA SER A 91 0.11 -10.60 10.43
C SER A 91 -0.89 -9.59 10.99
N HIS A 92 -0.73 -9.13 12.24
CA HIS A 92 -1.56 -8.07 12.82
C HIS A 92 -0.84 -6.71 12.81
N LEU A 93 -1.61 -5.63 12.86
CA LEU A 93 -1.06 -4.28 12.94
C LEU A 93 -0.52 -4.00 14.36
N VAL A 94 0.75 -3.56 14.45
CA VAL A 94 1.42 -3.30 15.74
C VAL A 94 2.07 -1.91 15.75
N LYS A 95 2.01 -1.24 16.90
CA LYS A 95 2.67 0.05 17.15
C LYS A 95 3.78 -0.15 18.18
N ILE A 96 5.02 0.21 17.85
CA ILE A 96 6.20 -0.06 18.70
C ILE A 96 7.07 1.19 18.80
N PRO A 97 7.49 1.61 20.00
CA PRO A 97 8.43 2.70 20.17
C PRO A 97 9.88 2.19 20.03
N GLY A 98 10.77 3.02 19.47
CA GLY A 98 12.18 2.66 19.32
C GLY A 98 13.06 3.80 18.82
N ILE A 99 14.37 3.54 18.76
CA ILE A 99 15.39 4.45 18.21
C ILE A 99 16.01 3.78 16.99
N VAL A 100 16.11 4.50 15.86
CA VAL A 100 16.73 3.99 14.65
C VAL A 100 18.25 4.00 14.80
N ILE A 101 18.87 2.82 14.76
CA ILE A 101 20.33 2.66 14.91
C ILE A 101 21.08 2.52 13.57
N ALA A 102 20.37 2.14 12.50
CA ALA A 102 20.95 1.94 11.17
C ALA A 102 19.88 2.13 10.09
N ALA A 103 20.30 2.59 8.92
CA ALA A 103 19.45 2.73 7.72
C ALA A 103 20.22 2.23 6.49
N THR A 104 19.54 1.51 5.60
CA THR A 104 20.09 1.06 4.32
C THR A 104 19.86 2.11 3.23
N PRO A 105 20.71 2.19 2.19
CA PRO A 105 20.46 3.07 1.06
C PRO A 105 19.22 2.62 0.28
N VAL A 106 18.56 3.57 -0.38
CA VAL A 106 17.37 3.33 -1.20
C VAL A 106 17.69 2.33 -2.31
N ARG A 107 16.80 1.34 -2.49
CA ARG A 107 16.87 0.35 -3.56
C ARG A 107 15.56 0.35 -4.33
N ALA A 108 15.63 0.13 -5.65
CA ALA A 108 14.44 -0.03 -6.46
C ALA A 108 13.79 -1.40 -6.21
N LYS A 109 12.47 -1.41 -5.99
CA LYS A 109 11.64 -2.62 -5.99
C LYS A 109 10.61 -2.50 -7.10
N ALA A 110 10.52 -3.51 -7.96
CA ALA A 110 9.51 -3.55 -9.00
C ALA A 110 8.13 -3.84 -8.40
N THR A 111 7.13 -3.04 -8.76
CA THR A 111 5.71 -3.25 -8.40
C THR A 111 4.98 -4.06 -9.46
N ARG A 112 5.32 -3.82 -10.74
CA ARG A 112 4.76 -4.52 -11.91
C ARG A 112 5.90 -5.00 -12.78
N ILE A 113 5.86 -6.28 -13.16
CA ILE A 113 6.87 -6.90 -14.02
C ILE A 113 6.22 -7.44 -15.29
N THR A 114 7.00 -7.52 -16.36
CA THR A 114 6.63 -8.21 -17.60
C THR A 114 7.72 -9.24 -17.88
N ILE A 115 7.31 -10.48 -18.16
CA ILE A 115 8.24 -11.59 -18.42
C ILE A 115 8.09 -12.06 -19.87
N GLN A 116 9.19 -12.52 -20.45
CA GLN A 116 9.21 -13.05 -21.81
C GLN A 116 9.85 -14.44 -21.84
N CYS A 117 9.20 -15.39 -22.49
CA CYS A 117 9.75 -16.71 -22.71
C CYS A 117 10.91 -16.64 -23.72
N ARG A 118 12.03 -17.29 -23.39
CA ARG A 118 13.23 -17.31 -24.25
C ARG A 118 13.00 -18.05 -25.57
N SER A 119 12.19 -19.11 -25.59
CA SER A 119 12.06 -20.00 -26.75
C SER A 119 10.98 -19.55 -27.73
N CYS A 120 9.75 -19.34 -27.26
CA CYS A 120 8.62 -18.94 -28.11
C CYS A 120 8.38 -17.42 -28.17
N ARG A 121 9.18 -16.63 -27.46
CA ARG A 121 9.03 -15.16 -27.33
C ARG A 121 7.69 -14.69 -26.78
N ASN A 122 6.85 -15.58 -26.26
CA ASN A 122 5.58 -15.23 -25.65
C ASN A 122 5.82 -14.34 -24.42
N THR A 123 5.05 -13.24 -24.32
CA THR A 123 5.17 -12.23 -23.27
C THR A 123 3.97 -12.28 -22.35
N ILE A 124 4.21 -12.45 -21.05
CA ILE A 124 3.20 -12.28 -20.02
C ILE A 124 3.46 -10.92 -19.40
N SER A 125 2.61 -9.96 -19.76
CA SER A 125 2.70 -8.60 -19.28
C SER A 125 1.90 -8.39 -18.00
N ASN A 126 2.24 -7.32 -17.30
CA ASN A 126 1.46 -6.79 -16.20
C ASN A 126 1.25 -7.74 -15.00
N ILE A 127 2.32 -8.42 -14.59
CA ILE A 127 2.31 -9.24 -13.38
C ILE A 127 2.53 -8.32 -12.17
N ALA A 128 1.56 -8.26 -11.27
CA ALA A 128 1.69 -7.54 -10.00
C ALA A 128 2.59 -8.33 -9.03
N VAL A 129 3.59 -7.66 -8.48
CA VAL A 129 4.47 -8.21 -7.44
C VAL A 129 3.87 -7.85 -6.08
N ARG A 130 3.74 -8.85 -5.19
CA ARG A 130 3.23 -8.61 -3.84
C ARG A 130 4.12 -7.61 -3.08
N PRO A 131 3.51 -6.72 -2.27
CA PRO A 131 4.26 -5.80 -1.43
C PRO A 131 5.09 -6.56 -0.37
N GLY A 132 6.07 -5.88 0.22
CA GLY A 132 6.96 -6.46 1.25
C GLY A 132 8.29 -6.98 0.70
N LEU A 133 8.92 -7.91 1.42
CA LEU A 133 10.25 -8.46 1.06
C LEU A 133 10.16 -9.77 0.26
N GLU A 134 8.95 -10.22 -0.06
CA GLU A 134 8.73 -11.41 -0.87
C GLU A 134 9.12 -11.16 -2.34
N GLY A 135 9.75 -12.17 -2.95
CA GLY A 135 10.09 -12.18 -4.37
C GLY A 135 8.97 -12.76 -5.23
N TYR A 136 9.07 -12.58 -6.55
CA TYR A 136 8.17 -13.24 -7.49
C TYR A 136 8.78 -14.56 -7.98
N ALA A 137 8.05 -15.67 -7.82
CA ALA A 137 8.46 -16.96 -8.33
C ALA A 137 8.15 -17.09 -9.83
N LEU A 138 9.19 -17.18 -10.67
CA LEU A 138 9.03 -17.31 -12.11
C LEU A 138 8.38 -18.67 -12.48
N PRO A 139 7.40 -18.67 -13.40
CA PRO A 139 6.78 -19.90 -13.85
C PRO A 139 7.78 -20.79 -14.60
N ARG A 140 7.83 -22.08 -14.26
CA ARG A 140 8.73 -23.06 -14.89
C ARG A 140 8.19 -23.64 -16.20
N LYS A 141 6.89 -23.46 -16.46
CA LYS A 141 6.23 -23.92 -17.68
C LYS A 141 5.77 -22.71 -18.49
N CYS A 142 6.03 -22.77 -19.79
CA CYS A 142 5.40 -21.84 -20.72
C CYS A 142 3.92 -22.24 -20.87
N ASN A 143 3.04 -21.24 -20.98
CA ASN A 143 1.60 -21.46 -21.15
C ASN A 143 1.20 -21.66 -22.62
N THR A 144 2.14 -22.15 -23.44
CA THR A 144 1.99 -22.37 -24.88
C THR A 144 2.06 -23.86 -25.16
#